data_AF-A0A948AU40-F1
#
_entry.id   AF-A0A948AU40-F1
#
_cell.length_a   1.000
_cell.length_b   1.000
_cell.length_c   1.000
_cell.angle_alpha   90.00
_cell.angle_beta   90.00
_cell.angle_gamma   90.00
#
_symmetry.space_group_name_H-M   'P 1'
#
loop_
_entity.id
_entity.type
_entity.pdbx_description
1 polymer ?
#
loop_
_entity_poly.entity_id
_entity_poly.type
_entity_poly.pdbx_seq_one_letter_code
_entity_poly.pdbx_strand_id
1 'polypeptide(L)'
;MTLDHLIDCWRGLNSAERRPWVLFEHGTCVTIPDPGDDLIAQAAGLIAGLADAPPGNPARHVVTPCDDRGWLVATGHESIRTYVENVALAAGAGGGDQDAVAVAMWGQSFCGRDARELGAVYVEDSRAERDEASIGRAETWAHLVRKAQQAEREGSDWERFGLPVAAVQLLDEADEDQPPPSLDELDLSLDVRETSEVLEEMIRDAPHQQQPFTLFAGLRPGQHVDAEVLRAPLLARRFPRGRVVALTGFVCAAGRTEPPLYAAKAHGAILAIRVNRASPLTKPGDGPDEYEFLLPRDCRCRVIDVLEEGLFPDGSGAGGRSKRVTVRLEQLQP
;
A
#
# COMPACT_ATOMS: atom_id res chain seq x y z
N MET A 1 -16.31 -27.45 10.52
CA MET A 1 -15.98 -26.01 10.48
C MET A 1 -16.62 -25.21 11.62
N THR A 2 -15.89 -24.29 12.27
CA THR A 2 -16.45 -23.29 13.21
C THR A 2 -16.68 -21.95 12.51
N LEU A 3 -17.60 -21.13 13.01
CA LEU A 3 -17.86 -19.79 12.49
C LEU A 3 -16.60 -18.89 12.55
N ASP A 4 -15.85 -18.95 13.65
CA ASP A 4 -14.61 -18.18 13.82
C ASP A 4 -13.57 -18.50 12.74
N HIS A 5 -13.44 -19.77 12.36
CA HIS A 5 -12.52 -20.18 11.29
C HIS A 5 -12.95 -19.63 9.92
N LEU A 6 -14.25 -19.64 9.61
CA LEU A 6 -14.76 -19.02 8.38
C LEU A 6 -14.51 -17.51 8.37
N ILE A 7 -14.77 -16.82 9.48
CA ILE A 7 -14.54 -15.39 9.60
C ILE A 7 -13.07 -15.07 9.35
N ASP A 8 -12.14 -15.80 9.97
CA ASP A 8 -10.71 -15.57 9.80
C ASP A 8 -10.25 -15.83 8.37
N CYS A 9 -10.77 -16.89 7.73
CA CYS A 9 -10.51 -17.20 6.34
C CYS A 9 -10.98 -16.06 5.42
N TRP A 10 -12.24 -15.61 5.56
CA TRP A 10 -12.80 -14.53 4.76
C TRP A 10 -12.13 -13.18 5.01
N ARG A 11 -11.72 -12.90 6.24
CA ARG A 11 -10.94 -11.69 6.58
C ARG A 11 -9.59 -11.69 5.88
N GLY A 12 -8.90 -12.83 5.84
CA GLY A 12 -7.66 -12.99 5.09
C GLY A 12 -7.84 -12.69 3.59
N LEU A 13 -8.87 -13.29 2.99
CA LEU A 13 -9.17 -13.14 1.56
C LEU A 13 -9.61 -11.73 1.15
N ASN A 14 -10.32 -11.01 2.01
CA ASN A 14 -10.85 -9.66 1.71
C ASN A 14 -9.96 -8.52 2.24
N SER A 15 -8.86 -8.83 2.93
CA SER A 15 -7.98 -7.84 3.58
C SER A 15 -7.40 -6.78 2.64
N ALA A 16 -7.16 -7.13 1.37
CA ALA A 16 -6.54 -6.25 0.39
C ALA A 16 -7.47 -5.13 -0.12
N GLU A 17 -8.76 -5.43 -0.31
CA GLU A 17 -9.72 -4.49 -0.91
C GLU A 17 -10.45 -3.63 0.12
N ARG A 18 -10.49 -4.07 1.39
CA ARG A 18 -11.18 -3.38 2.49
C ARG A 18 -12.61 -2.96 2.13
N ARG A 19 -13.31 -3.82 1.39
CA ARG A 19 -14.73 -3.66 1.09
C ARG A 19 -15.53 -4.32 2.20
N PRO A 20 -16.70 -3.79 2.58
CA PRO A 20 -17.59 -4.47 3.51
C PRO A 20 -18.01 -5.82 2.93
N TRP A 21 -18.19 -6.82 3.78
CA TRP A 21 -18.62 -8.13 3.36
C TRP A 21 -19.53 -8.78 4.38
N VAL A 22 -20.40 -9.66 3.90
CA VAL A 22 -21.40 -10.38 4.70
C VAL A 22 -21.20 -11.87 4.47
N LEU A 23 -21.13 -12.63 5.55
CA LEU A 23 -21.03 -14.09 5.55
C LEU A 23 -22.36 -14.70 5.99
N PHE A 24 -22.79 -15.70 5.24
CA PHE A 24 -24.02 -16.46 5.46
C PHE A 24 -23.72 -17.85 6.06
N GLU A 25 -24.75 -18.46 6.64
CA GLU A 25 -24.69 -19.69 7.45
C GLU A 25 -23.92 -20.85 6.80
N HIS A 26 -24.06 -21.05 5.49
CA HIS A 26 -23.46 -22.17 4.77
C HIS A 26 -22.13 -21.81 4.10
N GLY A 27 -21.52 -20.70 4.49
CA GLY A 27 -20.17 -20.30 4.09
C GLY A 27 -20.11 -19.46 2.83
N THR A 28 -21.24 -18.95 2.32
CA THR A 28 -21.25 -17.95 1.25
C THR A 28 -20.90 -16.57 1.80
N CYS A 29 -19.90 -15.94 1.20
CA CYS A 29 -19.53 -14.56 1.47
C CYS A 29 -19.88 -13.67 0.27
N VAL A 30 -20.41 -12.48 0.59
CA VAL A 30 -20.76 -11.45 -0.37
C VAL A 30 -19.96 -10.19 -0.07
N THR A 31 -19.07 -9.81 -0.99
CA THR A 31 -18.31 -8.56 -0.90
C THR A 31 -19.10 -7.43 -1.54
N ILE A 32 -19.36 -6.35 -0.81
CA ILE A 32 -20.24 -5.26 -1.24
C ILE A 32 -19.42 -4.14 -1.89
N PRO A 33 -19.55 -3.92 -3.22
CA PRO A 33 -18.75 -2.91 -3.93
C PRO A 33 -19.13 -1.48 -3.56
N ASP A 34 -20.43 -1.20 -3.46
CA ASP A 34 -20.99 0.14 -3.18
C ASP A 34 -21.91 0.04 -1.97
N PRO A 35 -21.37 0.12 -0.74
CA PRO A 35 -22.13 -0.18 0.47
C PRO A 35 -23.17 0.90 0.79
N GLY A 36 -24.44 0.50 0.82
CA GLY A 36 -25.54 1.30 1.36
C GLY A 36 -25.70 1.12 2.86
N ASP A 37 -26.72 1.72 3.48
CA ASP A 37 -26.88 1.73 4.94
C ASP A 37 -27.01 0.32 5.56
N ASP A 38 -27.76 -0.57 4.90
CA ASP A 38 -28.00 -1.94 5.34
C ASP A 38 -27.24 -2.96 4.48
N LEU A 39 -26.06 -3.36 4.98
CA LEU A 39 -25.18 -4.31 4.30
C LEU A 39 -25.80 -5.71 4.19
N ILE A 40 -26.56 -6.13 5.20
CA ILE A 40 -27.20 -7.46 5.21
C ILE A 40 -28.28 -7.50 4.14
N ALA A 41 -29.15 -6.49 4.09
CA ALA A 41 -30.19 -6.41 3.08
C ALA A 41 -29.61 -6.33 1.66
N GLN A 42 -28.51 -5.59 1.48
CA GLN A 42 -27.83 -5.49 0.20
C GLN A 42 -27.20 -6.83 -0.23
N ALA A 43 -26.49 -7.51 0.68
CA ALA A 43 -25.92 -8.83 0.42
C ALA A 43 -27.00 -9.87 0.13
N ALA A 44 -28.09 -9.87 0.90
CA ALA A 44 -29.25 -10.72 0.69
C ALA A 44 -29.87 -10.48 -0.70
N GLY A 45 -29.99 -9.22 -1.12
CA GLY A 45 -30.46 -8.88 -2.46
C GLY A 45 -29.57 -9.41 -3.59
N LEU A 46 -28.25 -9.45 -3.37
CA LEU A 46 -27.30 -10.01 -4.34
C LEU A 46 -27.41 -11.54 -4.45
N ILE A 47 -27.59 -12.26 -3.33
CA ILE A 47 -27.66 -13.73 -3.35
C ILE A 47 -29.06 -14.27 -3.62
N ALA A 48 -30.13 -13.53 -3.31
CA ALA A 48 -31.51 -14.00 -3.50
C ALA A 48 -31.82 -14.39 -4.95
N GLY A 49 -31.17 -13.73 -5.93
CA GLY A 49 -31.27 -14.09 -7.35
C GLY A 49 -30.74 -15.49 -7.69
N LEU A 50 -30.04 -16.16 -6.76
CA LEU A 50 -29.47 -17.50 -6.92
C LEU A 50 -30.33 -18.61 -6.29
N ALA A 51 -31.39 -18.26 -5.56
CA ALA A 51 -32.22 -19.23 -4.81
C ALA A 51 -32.93 -20.26 -5.70
N ASP A 52 -33.38 -19.80 -6.88
CA ASP A 52 -34.11 -20.57 -7.90
C ASP A 52 -33.26 -20.83 -9.15
N ALA A 53 -31.97 -20.46 -9.12
CA ALA A 53 -31.09 -20.74 -10.24
C ALA A 53 -31.02 -22.27 -10.41
N PRO A 54 -31.36 -22.82 -11.60
CA PRO A 54 -31.13 -24.23 -11.86
C PRO A 54 -29.64 -24.51 -11.59
N PRO A 55 -29.28 -25.71 -11.08
CA PRO A 55 -27.88 -26.06 -10.91
C PRO A 55 -27.15 -25.82 -12.24
N GLY A 56 -26.39 -24.72 -12.28
CA GLY A 56 -25.60 -24.32 -13.41
C GLY A 56 -24.58 -25.40 -13.74
N ASN A 57 -24.05 -25.37 -14.97
CA ASN A 57 -23.00 -26.32 -15.32
C ASN A 57 -21.81 -26.16 -14.36
N PRO A 58 -21.48 -27.17 -13.52
CA PRO A 58 -20.40 -27.07 -12.53
C PRO A 58 -19.04 -26.75 -13.19
N ALA A 59 -18.88 -27.06 -14.48
CA ALA A 59 -17.69 -26.72 -15.27
C ALA A 59 -17.49 -25.20 -15.51
N ARG A 60 -18.45 -24.34 -15.13
CA ARG A 60 -18.33 -22.88 -15.21
C ARG A 60 -17.90 -22.23 -13.89
N HIS A 61 -17.79 -22.99 -12.83
CA HIS A 61 -17.34 -22.49 -11.54
C HIS A 61 -15.83 -22.48 -11.48
N VAL A 62 -15.26 -21.40 -10.94
CA VAL A 62 -13.85 -21.34 -10.61
C VAL A 62 -13.69 -21.88 -9.19
N VAL A 63 -12.99 -23.01 -9.09
CA VAL A 63 -12.62 -23.63 -7.82
C VAL A 63 -11.16 -23.29 -7.52
N THR A 64 -10.88 -22.70 -6.37
CA THR A 64 -9.53 -22.29 -5.99
C THR A 64 -9.20 -22.84 -4.60
N PRO A 65 -8.03 -23.46 -4.39
CA PRO A 65 -7.59 -23.81 -3.05
C PRO A 65 -7.57 -22.56 -2.17
N CYS A 66 -8.18 -22.65 -0.99
CA CYS A 66 -8.25 -21.52 -0.06
C CYS A 66 -7.16 -21.61 1.00
N ASP A 67 -7.04 -22.77 1.61
CA ASP A 67 -6.10 -23.12 2.66
C ASP A 67 -5.86 -24.65 2.66
N ASP A 68 -5.24 -25.19 3.71
CA ASP A 68 -5.05 -26.63 3.89
C ASP A 68 -6.35 -27.40 4.16
N ARG A 69 -7.47 -26.70 4.36
CA ARG A 69 -8.73 -27.23 4.88
C ARG A 69 -9.92 -27.00 3.95
N GLY A 70 -9.79 -26.31 2.84
CA GLY A 70 -10.92 -26.07 1.96
C GLY A 70 -10.65 -25.31 0.68
N TRP A 71 -11.75 -25.06 -0.02
CA TRP A 71 -11.80 -24.54 -1.38
C TRP A 71 -12.78 -23.37 -1.46
N LEU A 72 -12.47 -22.40 -2.32
CA LEU A 72 -13.40 -21.34 -2.71
C LEU A 72 -14.06 -21.69 -4.03
N VAL A 73 -15.36 -21.47 -4.09
CA VAL A 73 -16.17 -21.65 -5.29
C VAL A 73 -16.79 -20.32 -5.67
N ALA A 74 -16.43 -19.79 -6.83
CA ALA A 74 -17.05 -18.58 -7.39
C ALA A 74 -18.34 -18.94 -8.13
N THR A 75 -19.45 -18.26 -7.84
CA THR A 75 -20.79 -18.61 -8.36
C THR A 75 -21.19 -17.82 -9.62
N GLY A 76 -20.21 -17.30 -10.37
CA GLY A 76 -20.42 -16.56 -11.62
C GLY A 76 -20.72 -15.06 -11.41
N HIS A 77 -20.99 -14.63 -10.18
CA HIS A 77 -21.03 -13.23 -9.79
C HIS A 77 -19.73 -12.87 -9.06
N GLU A 78 -19.05 -11.78 -9.44
CA GLU A 78 -17.71 -11.44 -8.93
C GLU A 78 -17.66 -11.22 -7.42
N SER A 79 -18.75 -10.71 -6.86
CA SER A 79 -18.92 -10.44 -5.43
C SER A 79 -19.31 -11.65 -4.57
N ILE A 80 -19.61 -12.81 -5.16
CA ILE A 80 -20.20 -13.95 -4.42
C ILE A 80 -19.28 -15.15 -4.53
N ARG A 81 -18.83 -15.65 -3.37
CA ARG A 81 -17.96 -16.82 -3.26
C ARG A 81 -18.38 -17.69 -2.08
N THR A 82 -18.21 -19.00 -2.20
CA THR A 82 -18.58 -19.95 -1.16
C THR A 82 -17.39 -20.79 -0.74
N TYR A 83 -17.17 -20.92 0.57
CA TYR A 83 -16.14 -21.78 1.12
C TYR A 83 -16.66 -23.22 1.31
N VAL A 84 -15.87 -24.22 0.91
CA VAL A 84 -16.18 -25.64 1.03
C VAL A 84 -15.03 -26.34 1.74
N GLU A 85 -15.30 -26.87 2.94
CA GLU A 85 -14.31 -27.61 3.74
C GLU A 85 -13.97 -28.98 3.11
N ASN A 86 -12.71 -29.41 3.22
CA ASN A 86 -12.12 -30.63 2.65
C ASN A 86 -12.84 -31.92 3.12
N VAL A 87 -13.60 -31.85 4.21
CA VAL A 87 -14.40 -32.98 4.72
C VAL A 87 -15.55 -33.35 3.75
N ALA A 88 -15.96 -32.44 2.86
CA ALA A 88 -16.87 -32.77 1.75
C ALA A 88 -16.22 -33.67 0.67
N LEU A 89 -14.88 -33.72 0.61
CA LEU A 89 -14.09 -34.60 -0.27
C LEU A 89 -13.70 -35.93 0.39
N ALA A 90 -13.79 -36.05 1.71
CA ALA A 90 -13.55 -37.30 2.43
C ALA A 90 -14.57 -38.41 2.11
N ALA A 91 -15.65 -38.09 1.39
CA ALA A 91 -16.59 -39.05 0.80
C ALA A 91 -16.05 -39.74 -0.48
N GLY A 92 -14.84 -39.38 -0.94
CA GLY A 92 -14.05 -40.16 -1.89
C GLY A 92 -13.47 -39.33 -3.02
N ALA A 93 -12.22 -38.88 -2.89
CA ALA A 93 -11.38 -38.62 -4.05
C ALA A 93 -9.88 -38.45 -3.72
N GLY A 94 -9.04 -38.95 -4.62
CA GLY A 94 -7.63 -38.62 -4.73
C GLY A 94 -7.44 -37.64 -5.89
N GLY A 95 -6.78 -36.50 -5.60
CA GLY A 95 -6.65 -35.31 -6.45
C GLY A 95 -6.73 -35.53 -7.97
N GLY A 96 -7.85 -35.12 -8.56
CA GLY A 96 -8.07 -35.00 -10.00
C GLY A 96 -9.24 -34.08 -10.38
N ASP A 97 -9.52 -33.90 -11.68
CA ASP A 97 -10.59 -33.02 -12.22
C ASP A 97 -12.01 -33.34 -11.70
N GLN A 98 -12.24 -34.57 -11.23
CA GLN A 98 -13.53 -34.99 -10.66
C GLN A 98 -13.80 -34.34 -9.29
N ASP A 99 -12.75 -33.96 -8.57
CA ASP A 99 -12.80 -33.38 -7.23
C ASP A 99 -13.23 -31.92 -7.32
N ALA A 100 -12.74 -31.21 -8.34
CA ALA A 100 -13.14 -29.84 -8.63
C ALA A 100 -14.63 -29.75 -8.99
N VAL A 101 -15.16 -30.72 -9.74
CA VAL A 101 -16.60 -30.78 -10.07
C VAL A 101 -17.43 -31.04 -8.80
N ALA A 102 -17.01 -31.98 -7.95
CA ALA A 102 -17.69 -32.25 -6.69
C ALA A 102 -17.69 -31.03 -5.75
N VAL A 103 -16.55 -30.35 -5.61
CA VAL A 103 -16.41 -29.11 -4.82
C VAL A 103 -17.30 -28.00 -5.39
N ALA A 104 -17.32 -27.82 -6.71
CA ALA A 104 -18.20 -26.85 -7.35
C ALA A 104 -19.68 -27.13 -7.06
N MET A 105 -20.11 -28.40 -7.11
CA MET A 105 -21.49 -28.80 -6.77
C MET A 105 -21.82 -28.51 -5.30
N TRP A 106 -20.90 -28.78 -4.37
CA TRP A 106 -21.09 -28.45 -2.96
C TRP A 106 -21.17 -26.94 -2.73
N GLY A 107 -20.27 -26.16 -3.31
CA GLY A 107 -20.27 -24.70 -3.20
C GLY A 107 -21.55 -24.07 -3.77
N GLN A 108 -22.06 -24.62 -4.87
CA GLN A 108 -23.34 -24.21 -5.44
C GLN A 108 -24.52 -24.59 -4.55
N SER A 109 -24.53 -25.80 -3.99
CA SER A 109 -25.57 -26.25 -3.05
C SER A 109 -25.64 -25.35 -1.82
N PHE A 110 -24.49 -25.05 -1.21
CA PHE A 110 -24.39 -24.15 -0.05
C PHE A 110 -24.82 -22.72 -0.40
N CYS A 111 -24.34 -22.16 -1.52
CA CYS A 111 -24.80 -20.86 -1.99
C CYS A 111 -26.30 -20.80 -2.23
N GLY A 112 -26.88 -21.86 -2.82
CA GLY A 112 -28.32 -21.95 -3.04
C GLY A 112 -29.12 -22.06 -1.74
N ARG A 113 -28.55 -22.69 -0.69
CA ARG A 113 -29.15 -22.70 0.65
C ARG A 113 -29.10 -21.32 1.30
N ASP A 114 -27.94 -20.67 1.29
CA ASP A 114 -27.79 -19.30 1.80
C ASP A 114 -28.70 -18.31 1.05
N ALA A 115 -28.89 -18.48 -0.26
CA ALA A 115 -29.80 -17.68 -1.06
C ALA A 115 -31.29 -17.86 -0.70
N ARG A 116 -31.68 -19.03 -0.16
CA ARG A 116 -33.07 -19.30 0.29
C ARG A 116 -33.30 -18.94 1.74
N GLU A 117 -32.33 -19.26 2.59
CA GLU A 117 -32.42 -19.13 4.04
C GLU A 117 -32.08 -17.70 4.48
N LEU A 118 -31.22 -16.99 3.73
CA LEU A 118 -30.79 -15.60 3.97
C LEU A 118 -30.28 -15.34 5.40
N GLY A 119 -29.80 -16.38 6.08
CA GLY A 119 -29.22 -16.31 7.42
C GLY A 119 -27.82 -15.72 7.36
N ALA A 120 -27.70 -14.40 7.56
CA ALA A 120 -26.40 -13.76 7.74
C ALA A 120 -25.87 -14.06 9.16
N VAL A 121 -24.66 -14.58 9.25
CA VAL A 121 -24.00 -14.96 10.52
C VAL A 121 -22.91 -14.00 10.94
N TYR A 122 -22.37 -13.23 10.00
CA TYR A 122 -21.34 -12.24 10.28
C TYR A 122 -21.34 -11.12 9.24
N VAL A 123 -21.03 -9.91 9.70
CA VAL A 123 -20.86 -8.73 8.87
C VAL A 123 -19.55 -8.07 9.27
N GLU A 124 -18.69 -7.82 8.29
CA GLU A 124 -17.55 -6.95 8.46
C GLU A 124 -17.83 -5.61 7.80
N ASP A 125 -18.13 -4.61 8.63
CA ASP A 125 -18.35 -3.26 8.18
C ASP A 125 -17.06 -2.44 8.28
N SER A 126 -16.32 -2.41 7.18
CA SER A 126 -15.09 -1.61 7.06
C SER A 126 -15.35 -0.12 6.78
N ARG A 127 -16.62 0.35 6.72
CA ARG A 127 -16.92 1.78 6.48
C ARG A 127 -16.42 2.67 7.60
N ALA A 128 -16.63 2.30 8.86
CA ALA A 128 -16.17 3.09 10.00
C ALA A 128 -14.64 3.28 9.99
N GLU A 129 -13.88 2.23 9.71
CA GLU A 129 -12.42 2.30 9.57
C GLU A 129 -11.98 3.07 8.31
N ARG A 130 -12.78 3.02 7.23
CA ARG A 130 -12.51 3.73 5.97
C ARG A 130 -12.85 5.22 6.08
N ASP A 131 -13.88 5.57 6.85
CA ASP A 131 -14.31 6.93 7.16
C ASP A 131 -13.40 7.55 8.24
N GLU A 132 -13.04 6.82 9.30
CA GLU A 132 -12.03 7.23 10.28
C GLU A 132 -10.63 7.31 9.66
N ALA A 133 -10.24 6.42 8.74
CA ALA A 133 -8.99 6.57 7.99
C ALA A 133 -9.05 7.77 7.03
N SER A 134 -10.21 8.14 6.50
CA SER A 134 -10.33 9.27 5.56
C SER A 134 -10.42 10.62 6.28
N ILE A 135 -11.13 10.70 7.41
CA ILE A 135 -11.20 11.86 8.31
C ILE A 135 -9.87 12.00 9.08
N GLY A 136 -9.34 10.89 9.58
CA GLY A 136 -8.04 10.82 10.23
C GLY A 136 -6.88 11.20 9.31
N ARG A 137 -6.90 10.90 8.01
CA ARG A 137 -5.86 11.35 7.06
C ARG A 137 -5.82 12.88 6.89
N ALA A 138 -6.98 13.54 6.89
CA ALA A 138 -7.06 15.01 6.78
C ALA A 138 -6.66 15.72 8.09
N GLU A 139 -7.07 15.19 9.25
CA GLU A 139 -6.77 15.76 10.56
C GLU A 139 -5.34 15.46 11.05
N THR A 140 -4.83 14.25 10.78
CA THR A 140 -3.43 13.86 11.02
C THR A 140 -2.52 14.82 10.25
N TRP A 141 -2.84 15.15 9.00
CA TRP A 141 -2.01 16.05 8.20
C TRP A 141 -1.95 17.49 8.72
N ALA A 142 -3.09 18.06 9.10
CA ALA A 142 -3.11 19.40 9.67
C ALA A 142 -2.27 19.48 10.97
N HIS A 143 -2.22 18.40 11.74
CA HIS A 143 -1.33 18.27 12.90
C HIS A 143 0.16 18.23 12.49
N LEU A 144 0.52 17.43 11.49
CA LEU A 144 1.88 17.30 10.97
C LEU A 144 2.41 18.63 10.42
N VAL A 145 1.57 19.39 9.69
CA VAL A 145 1.91 20.73 9.17
C VAL A 145 2.15 21.72 10.31
N ARG A 146 1.36 21.69 11.39
CA ARG A 146 1.59 22.55 12.56
C ARG A 146 2.92 22.26 13.23
N LYS A 147 3.31 20.98 13.33
CA LYS A 147 4.63 20.58 13.85
C LYS A 147 5.77 21.05 12.94
N ALA A 148 5.64 20.92 11.62
CA ALA A 148 6.61 21.45 10.66
C ALA A 148 6.78 22.98 10.77
N GLN A 149 5.68 23.74 10.83
CA GLN A 149 5.72 25.19 11.03
C GLN A 149 6.28 25.60 12.41
N GLN A 150 6.08 24.77 13.43
CA GLN A 150 6.67 24.98 14.74
C GLN A 150 8.20 24.78 14.68
N ALA A 151 8.66 23.69 14.06
CA ALA A 151 10.08 23.43 13.85
C ALA A 151 10.77 24.55 13.04
N GLU A 152 10.08 25.15 12.07
CA GLU A 152 10.54 26.35 11.35
C GLU A 152 10.82 27.53 12.29
N ARG A 153 9.86 27.83 13.17
CA ARG A 153 9.97 28.92 14.14
C ARG A 153 11.07 28.67 15.17
N GLU A 154 11.33 27.40 15.46
CA GLU A 154 12.35 26.96 16.40
C GLU A 154 13.74 26.81 15.76
N GLY A 155 13.87 27.00 14.44
CA GLY A 155 15.15 26.95 13.72
C GLY A 155 15.70 25.54 13.51
N SER A 156 14.83 24.54 13.40
CA SER A 156 15.23 23.13 13.19
C SER A 156 15.89 22.90 11.83
N ASP A 157 16.91 22.04 11.78
CA ASP A 157 17.68 21.65 10.59
C ASP A 157 16.96 20.60 9.71
N TRP A 158 15.63 20.57 9.74
CA TRP A 158 14.84 19.62 8.95
C TRP A 158 14.94 19.86 7.43
N GLU A 159 15.64 20.90 6.95
CA GLU A 159 15.90 21.09 5.52
C GLU A 159 16.67 19.93 4.87
N ARG A 160 17.44 19.17 5.66
CA ARG A 160 18.21 18.00 5.19
C ARG A 160 17.37 16.85 4.63
N PHE A 161 16.08 16.79 4.95
CA PHE A 161 15.13 15.81 4.39
C PHE A 161 14.61 16.20 3.00
N GLY A 162 15.08 17.32 2.45
CA GLY A 162 14.56 17.91 1.21
C GLY A 162 15.46 17.62 0.01
N LEU A 163 14.95 16.83 -0.92
CA LEU A 163 15.57 16.55 -2.20
C LEU A 163 15.06 17.51 -3.29
N PRO A 164 15.94 18.14 -4.08
CA PRO A 164 15.50 18.83 -5.28
C PRO A 164 14.96 17.80 -6.28
N VAL A 165 13.93 18.17 -7.06
CA VAL A 165 13.35 17.28 -8.10
C VAL A 165 14.37 16.78 -9.12
N ALA A 166 15.47 17.52 -9.32
CA ALA A 166 16.58 17.13 -10.19
C ALA A 166 17.43 15.95 -9.63
N ALA A 167 17.39 15.71 -8.31
CA ALA A 167 18.03 14.57 -7.68
C ALA A 167 17.22 13.26 -7.82
N VAL A 168 16.04 13.32 -8.44
CA VAL A 168 15.28 12.12 -8.82
C VAL A 168 15.37 11.99 -10.34
N GLN A 169 16.20 11.04 -10.77
CA GLN A 169 16.51 10.79 -12.18
C GLN A 169 15.75 9.57 -12.66
N LEU A 170 15.02 9.71 -13.77
CA LEU A 170 14.42 8.56 -14.45
C LEU A 170 15.53 7.82 -15.19
N LEU A 171 15.64 6.51 -14.98
CA LEU A 171 16.62 5.68 -15.67
C LEU A 171 16.06 5.21 -17.02
N ASP A 172 16.96 5.10 -17.99
CA ASP A 172 16.67 4.40 -19.24
C ASP A 172 16.60 2.89 -18.99
N GLU A 173 15.81 2.16 -19.78
CA GLU A 173 15.57 0.72 -19.59
C GLU A 173 16.87 -0.09 -19.61
N ALA A 174 17.86 0.34 -20.39
CA ALA A 174 19.18 -0.30 -20.46
C ALA A 174 20.02 -0.12 -19.18
N ASP A 175 19.70 0.90 -18.37
CA ASP A 175 20.45 1.26 -17.17
C ASP A 175 19.78 0.75 -15.90
N GLU A 176 18.51 0.32 -15.94
CA GLU A 176 17.73 -0.10 -14.75
C GLU A 176 18.39 -1.25 -13.98
N ASP A 177 19.07 -2.16 -14.68
CA ASP A 177 19.77 -3.33 -14.11
C ASP A 177 21.28 -3.12 -13.88
N GLN A 178 21.86 -2.04 -14.39
CA GLN A 178 23.28 -1.77 -14.16
C GLN A 178 23.52 -1.38 -12.70
N PRO A 179 24.64 -1.73 -12.05
CA PRO A 179 24.94 -1.19 -10.74
C PRO A 179 25.14 0.34 -10.83
N PRO A 180 24.91 1.10 -9.75
CA PRO A 180 25.34 2.49 -9.71
C PRO A 180 26.86 2.59 -9.90
N PRO A 181 27.38 3.68 -10.48
CA PRO A 181 28.81 3.89 -10.64
C PRO A 181 29.50 3.80 -9.28
N SER A 182 30.62 3.11 -9.21
CA SER A 182 31.49 3.06 -8.04
C SER A 182 32.05 4.44 -7.70
N LEU A 183 32.49 4.65 -6.45
CA LEU A 183 33.10 5.91 -6.02
C LEU A 183 34.39 6.23 -6.80
N ASP A 184 35.05 5.23 -7.38
CA ASP A 184 36.23 5.38 -8.23
C ASP A 184 35.92 5.95 -9.62
N GLU A 185 34.70 5.71 -10.12
CA GLU A 185 34.23 6.23 -11.40
C GLU A 185 33.72 7.67 -11.29
N LEU A 186 33.56 8.18 -10.07
CA LEU A 186 33.13 9.54 -9.81
C LEU A 186 34.32 10.48 -9.59
N ASP A 187 34.26 11.65 -10.22
CA ASP A 187 35.21 12.74 -10.02
C ASP A 187 34.91 13.47 -8.69
N LEU A 188 35.31 12.83 -7.59
CA LEU A 188 35.12 13.32 -6.22
C LEU A 188 36.45 13.76 -5.62
N SER A 189 36.43 14.84 -4.84
CA SER A 189 37.54 15.17 -3.95
C SER A 189 37.76 14.07 -2.90
N LEU A 190 38.99 13.90 -2.43
CA LEU A 190 39.37 12.89 -1.43
C LEU A 190 38.44 12.90 -0.20
N ASP A 191 38.21 14.07 0.41
CA ASP A 191 37.37 14.20 1.62
C ASP A 191 35.93 13.71 1.41
N VAL A 192 35.34 14.00 0.24
CA VAL A 192 33.98 13.57 -0.13
C VAL A 192 33.94 12.07 -0.39
N ARG A 193 35.00 11.51 -0.98
CA ARG A 193 35.12 10.06 -1.22
C ARG A 193 35.20 9.32 0.11
N GLU A 194 36.12 9.71 1.00
CA GLU A 194 36.28 9.09 2.33
C GLU A 194 34.98 9.14 3.13
N THR A 195 34.28 10.30 3.11
CA THR A 195 32.98 10.42 3.77
C THR A 195 31.94 9.49 3.14
N SER A 196 31.91 9.38 1.81
CA SER A 196 30.96 8.52 1.09
C SER A 196 31.21 7.04 1.37
N GLU A 197 32.47 6.61 1.48
CA GLU A 197 32.85 5.24 1.84
C GLU A 197 32.32 4.86 3.22
N VAL A 198 32.50 5.74 4.21
CA VAL A 198 31.97 5.53 5.57
C VAL A 198 30.45 5.41 5.56
N LEU A 199 29.75 6.27 4.81
CA LEU A 199 28.29 6.21 4.71
C LEU A 199 27.81 4.94 3.99
N GLU A 200 28.48 4.51 2.91
CA GLU A 200 28.18 3.25 2.23
C GLU A 200 28.39 2.04 3.15
N GLU A 201 29.46 2.04 3.95
CA GLU A 201 29.73 1.00 4.95
C GLU A 201 28.64 0.98 6.04
N MET A 202 28.27 2.13 6.60
CA MET A 202 27.19 2.23 7.58
C MET A 202 25.84 1.69 7.07
N ILE A 203 25.55 1.84 5.77
CA ILE A 203 24.32 1.33 5.15
C ILE A 203 24.42 -0.16 4.85
N ARG A 204 25.61 -0.62 4.43
CA ARG A 204 25.88 -2.05 4.20
C ARG A 204 25.71 -2.86 5.47
N ASP A 205 26.18 -2.33 6.60
CA ASP A 205 26.10 -2.95 7.93
C ASP A 205 24.73 -2.81 8.59
N ALA A 206 23.85 -1.96 8.04
CA ALA A 206 22.50 -1.80 8.55
C ALA A 206 21.72 -3.12 8.42
N PRO A 207 21.00 -3.54 9.48
CA PRO A 207 20.29 -4.81 9.48
C PRO A 207 19.20 -4.80 8.40
N HIS A 208 19.21 -5.84 7.56
CA HIS A 208 18.14 -6.06 6.60
C HIS A 208 16.85 -6.32 7.37
N GLN A 209 15.81 -5.53 7.09
CA GLN A 209 14.51 -5.72 7.73
C GLN A 209 13.77 -6.85 7.03
N GLN A 210 13.22 -7.79 7.79
CA GLN A 210 12.44 -8.89 7.20
C GLN A 210 11.13 -8.40 6.58
N GLN A 211 10.59 -7.30 7.09
CA GLN A 211 9.41 -6.65 6.56
C GLN A 211 9.81 -5.27 6.00
N PRO A 212 9.45 -4.96 4.74
CA PRO A 212 9.63 -3.63 4.20
C PRO A 212 8.89 -2.59 5.06
N PHE A 213 9.48 -1.42 5.24
CA PHE A 213 8.88 -0.29 5.94
C PHE A 213 8.92 0.96 5.05
N THR A 214 8.11 1.97 5.38
CA THR A 214 8.03 3.21 4.57
C THR A 214 8.81 4.32 5.23
N LEU A 215 9.66 4.96 4.43
CA LEU A 215 10.37 6.18 4.77
C LEU A 215 9.90 7.33 3.89
N PHE A 216 10.05 8.55 4.38
CA PHE A 216 9.57 9.73 3.71
C PHE A 216 10.70 10.72 3.46
N ALA A 217 10.73 11.32 2.27
CA ALA A 217 11.62 12.42 1.91
C ALA A 217 10.84 13.53 1.22
N GLY A 218 11.22 14.79 1.47
CA GLY A 218 10.58 15.94 0.87
C GLY A 218 11.11 16.17 -0.53
N LEU A 219 10.23 16.47 -1.49
CA LEU A 219 10.61 16.82 -2.85
C LEU A 219 10.31 18.30 -3.09
N ARG A 220 11.33 19.09 -3.39
CA ARG A 220 11.22 20.54 -3.62
C ARG A 220 11.55 20.92 -5.06
N PRO A 221 10.92 21.97 -5.61
CA PRO A 221 11.38 22.53 -6.87
C PRO A 221 12.76 23.16 -6.59
N GLY A 222 13.74 22.96 -7.47
CA GLY A 222 15.07 23.57 -7.30
C GLY A 222 14.98 25.11 -7.19
N GLN A 223 16.06 25.77 -6.78
CA GLN A 223 16.08 27.23 -6.53
C GLN A 223 15.57 28.10 -7.71
N HIS A 224 15.58 27.57 -8.93
CA HIS A 224 15.16 28.26 -10.15
C HIS A 224 14.09 27.50 -10.95
N VAL A 225 13.40 26.55 -10.31
CA VAL A 225 12.35 25.76 -10.95
C VAL A 225 11.00 26.19 -10.40
N ASP A 226 10.03 26.38 -11.28
CA ASP A 226 8.66 26.69 -10.88
C ASP A 226 8.07 25.53 -10.07
N ALA A 227 7.39 25.83 -8.96
CA ALA A 227 6.73 24.83 -8.15
C ALA A 227 5.63 24.06 -8.89
N GLU A 228 5.11 24.62 -9.99
CA GLU A 228 4.19 23.97 -10.91
C GLU A 228 4.67 22.59 -11.35
N VAL A 229 5.99 22.37 -11.48
CA VAL A 229 6.55 21.06 -11.88
C VAL A 229 6.20 19.93 -10.92
N LEU A 230 5.81 20.26 -9.68
CA LEU A 230 5.44 19.30 -8.64
C LEU A 230 3.95 18.96 -8.62
N ARG A 231 3.15 19.46 -9.57
CA ARG A 231 1.75 19.04 -9.72
C ARG A 231 1.64 17.58 -10.16
N ALA A 232 0.62 16.87 -9.68
CA ALA A 232 0.43 15.43 -9.91
C ALA A 232 0.53 15.03 -11.39
N PRO A 233 -0.14 15.71 -12.33
CA PRO A 233 -0.05 15.32 -13.74
C PRO A 233 1.35 15.45 -14.34
N LEU A 234 2.14 16.43 -13.87
CA LEU A 234 3.51 16.64 -14.36
C LEU A 234 4.48 15.65 -13.71
N LEU A 235 4.32 15.39 -12.41
CA LEU A 235 5.08 14.36 -11.72
C LEU A 235 4.77 12.96 -12.26
N ALA A 236 3.51 12.64 -12.57
CA ALA A 236 3.13 11.36 -13.17
C ALA A 236 3.73 11.17 -14.57
N ARG A 237 3.91 12.25 -15.34
CA ARG A 237 4.62 12.21 -16.63
C ARG A 237 6.13 12.07 -16.45
N ARG A 238 6.71 12.75 -15.46
CA ARG A 238 8.14 12.70 -15.16
C ARG A 238 8.55 11.37 -14.53
N PHE A 239 7.67 10.78 -13.72
CA PHE A 239 7.86 9.52 -13.01
C PHE A 239 6.71 8.57 -13.38
N PRO A 240 6.76 7.94 -14.57
CA PRO A 240 5.73 7.01 -14.99
C PRO A 240 5.72 5.77 -14.10
N ARG A 241 4.52 5.26 -13.79
CA ARG A 241 4.35 4.01 -13.04
C ARG A 241 5.11 2.87 -13.72
N GLY A 242 5.78 2.06 -12.91
CA GLY A 242 6.56 0.90 -13.31
C GLY A 242 8.00 1.20 -13.71
N ARG A 243 8.34 2.45 -14.03
CA ARG A 243 9.72 2.85 -14.37
C ARG A 243 10.60 2.94 -13.14
N VAL A 244 11.91 2.83 -13.36
CA VAL A 244 12.90 2.97 -12.30
C VAL A 244 13.45 4.39 -12.26
N VAL A 245 13.53 4.94 -11.05
CA VAL A 245 14.22 6.19 -10.76
C VAL A 245 15.42 5.93 -9.86
N ALA A 246 16.48 6.70 -10.04
CA ALA A 246 17.58 6.81 -9.08
C ALA A 246 17.39 8.07 -8.22
N LEU A 247 17.45 7.90 -6.91
CA LEU A 247 17.58 9.00 -5.96
C LEU A 247 19.08 9.30 -5.80
N THR A 248 19.58 10.29 -6.53
CA THR A 248 21.02 10.52 -6.67
C THR A 248 21.67 10.99 -5.38
N GLY A 249 22.86 10.47 -5.08
CA GLY A 249 23.55 10.75 -3.82
C GLY A 249 22.90 10.04 -2.63
N PHE A 250 23.28 10.42 -1.42
CA PHE A 250 22.66 9.91 -0.20
C PHE A 250 21.37 10.68 0.10
N VAL A 251 20.34 9.94 0.52
CA VAL A 251 19.04 10.52 0.89
C VAL A 251 18.81 10.34 2.37
N CYS A 252 18.64 11.45 3.08
CA CYS A 252 18.06 11.44 4.42
C CYS A 252 16.54 11.34 4.31
N ALA A 253 15.98 10.33 4.96
CA ALA A 253 14.55 10.09 5.02
C ALA A 253 14.11 9.89 6.48
N ALA A 254 12.83 10.12 6.76
CA ALA A 254 12.28 9.99 8.10
C ALA A 254 11.25 8.86 8.14
N GLY A 255 11.12 8.21 9.30
CA GLY A 255 10.04 7.25 9.57
C GLY A 255 8.65 7.88 9.66
N ARG A 256 8.56 9.21 9.61
CA ARG A 256 7.32 9.99 9.66
C ARG A 256 7.36 11.14 8.65
N THR A 257 6.26 11.84 8.47
CA THR A 257 6.07 12.79 7.37
C THR A 257 6.40 14.24 7.73
N GLU A 258 6.42 14.62 9.01
CA GLU A 258 6.63 16.01 9.46
C GLU A 258 7.95 16.62 8.96
N PRO A 259 9.12 15.96 9.13
CA PRO A 259 10.37 16.57 8.68
C PRO A 259 10.49 16.67 7.15
N PRO A 260 10.15 15.63 6.37
CA PRO A 260 10.04 15.71 4.90
C PRO A 260 9.09 16.79 4.42
N LEU A 261 7.98 17.01 5.12
CA LEU A 261 7.01 18.03 4.75
C LEU A 261 7.53 19.44 4.88
N TYR A 262 8.21 19.69 5.99
CA TYR A 262 8.92 20.93 6.21
C TYR A 262 9.92 21.17 5.08
N ALA A 263 10.75 20.16 4.79
CA ALA A 263 11.79 20.23 3.77
C ALA A 263 11.25 20.44 2.34
N ALA A 264 10.08 19.87 2.04
CA ALA A 264 9.39 20.02 0.77
C ALA A 264 8.88 21.46 0.54
N LYS A 265 8.68 22.25 1.62
CA LYS A 265 8.09 23.60 1.61
C LYS A 265 6.64 23.62 1.14
N ALA A 266 6.03 24.80 1.09
CA ALA A 266 4.59 25.00 0.86
C ALA A 266 4.05 24.30 -0.40
N HIS A 267 4.86 24.25 -1.47
CA HIS A 267 4.49 23.72 -2.78
C HIS A 267 5.22 22.43 -3.15
N GLY A 268 5.84 21.76 -2.17
CA GLY A 268 6.57 20.52 -2.38
C GLY A 268 5.69 19.29 -2.56
N ALA A 269 6.31 18.21 -3.00
CA ALA A 269 5.75 16.86 -3.02
C ALA A 269 6.47 15.98 -1.98
N ILE A 270 5.97 14.77 -1.75
CA ILE A 270 6.64 13.79 -0.88
C ILE A 270 7.00 12.55 -1.69
N LEU A 271 8.17 12.01 -1.39
CA LEU A 271 8.54 10.65 -1.75
C LEU A 271 8.17 9.74 -0.58
N ALA A 272 7.28 8.78 -0.81
CA ALA A 272 7.00 7.70 0.14
C ALA A 272 7.69 6.43 -0.36
N ILE A 273 8.78 6.06 0.29
CA ILE A 273 9.75 5.07 -0.19
C ILE A 273 9.63 3.82 0.66
N ARG A 274 9.13 2.74 0.08
CA ARG A 274 9.13 1.42 0.70
C ARG A 274 10.52 0.82 0.59
N VAL A 275 11.18 0.58 1.71
CA VAL A 275 12.57 0.13 1.80
C VAL A 275 12.69 -1.17 2.59
N ASN A 276 13.72 -1.94 2.26
CA ASN A 276 14.11 -3.14 3.02
C ASN A 276 15.42 -2.93 3.79
N ARG A 277 16.19 -1.90 3.41
CA ARG A 277 17.45 -1.54 4.05
C ARG A 277 17.63 -0.02 4.04
N ALA A 278 17.89 0.52 5.21
CA ALA A 278 18.31 1.90 5.44
C ALA A 278 19.12 1.94 6.76
N SER A 279 20.11 2.82 6.85
CA SER A 279 20.90 2.96 8.08
C SER A 279 20.25 3.99 9.02
N PRO A 280 19.91 3.64 10.28
CA PRO A 280 19.43 4.64 11.23
C PRO A 280 20.56 5.61 11.59
N LEU A 281 20.31 6.91 11.49
CA LEU A 281 21.26 7.96 11.89
C LEU A 281 21.08 8.38 13.34
N THR A 282 19.90 8.19 13.92
CA THR A 282 19.62 8.49 15.33
C THR A 282 19.85 7.27 16.22
N LYS A 283 20.33 7.50 17.45
CA LYS A 283 20.63 6.41 18.37
C LYS A 283 19.32 5.83 18.93
N PRO A 284 19.29 4.52 19.22
CA PRO A 284 18.19 3.96 20.00
C PRO A 284 18.07 4.71 21.34
N GLY A 285 16.99 5.49 21.51
CA GLY A 285 16.73 6.26 22.72
C GLY A 285 16.58 7.78 22.55
N ASP A 286 16.87 8.35 21.38
CA ASP A 286 16.74 9.80 21.10
C ASP A 286 15.27 10.30 20.98
N GLY A 287 14.34 9.60 21.64
CA GLY A 287 12.91 9.87 21.57
C GLY A 287 12.24 9.20 20.36
N PRO A 288 10.94 8.85 20.46
CA PRO A 288 10.22 8.12 19.41
C PRO A 288 9.97 8.94 18.13
N ASP A 289 10.31 10.23 18.12
CA ASP A 289 9.77 11.21 17.17
C ASP A 289 10.72 11.59 16.01
N GLU A 290 11.99 11.19 16.05
CA GLU A 290 12.99 11.54 15.02
C GLU A 290 13.81 10.32 14.60
N TYR A 291 13.16 9.26 14.11
CA TYR A 291 13.89 8.18 13.44
C TYR A 291 14.32 8.66 12.05
N GLU A 292 15.59 9.08 11.97
CA GLU A 292 16.26 9.46 10.75
C GLU A 292 16.96 8.27 10.14
N PHE A 293 16.86 8.15 8.83
CA PHE A 293 17.42 7.06 8.08
C PHE A 293 18.19 7.59 6.89
N LEU A 294 19.32 6.95 6.60
CA LEU A 294 20.12 7.17 5.41
C LEU A 294 19.85 6.04 4.42
N LEU A 295 19.43 6.41 3.21
CA LEU A 295 19.30 5.47 2.09
C LEU A 295 20.64 5.30 1.37
N PRO A 296 20.86 4.14 0.71
CA PRO A 296 22.00 3.92 -0.16
C PRO A 296 22.20 5.07 -1.16
N ARG A 297 23.45 5.34 -1.51
CA ARG A 297 23.77 6.24 -2.61
C ARG A 297 23.11 5.73 -3.89
N ASP A 298 22.53 6.65 -4.65
CA ASP A 298 21.87 6.34 -5.92
C ASP A 298 20.77 5.29 -5.75
N CYS A 299 20.03 5.38 -4.64
CA CYS A 299 18.97 4.45 -4.27
C CYS A 299 17.97 4.29 -5.41
N ARG A 300 17.94 3.11 -6.00
CA ARG A 300 17.05 2.80 -7.13
C ARG A 300 15.70 2.39 -6.62
N CYS A 301 14.67 2.99 -7.20
CA CYS A 301 13.30 2.73 -6.81
C CYS A 301 12.41 2.55 -8.03
N ARG A 302 11.52 1.56 -7.98
CA ARG A 302 10.42 1.47 -8.92
C ARG A 302 9.32 2.44 -8.52
N VAL A 303 8.81 3.19 -9.49
CA VAL A 303 7.66 4.08 -9.27
C VAL A 303 6.40 3.24 -9.20
N ILE A 304 5.71 3.28 -8.06
CA ILE A 304 4.44 2.59 -7.86
C ILE A 304 3.29 3.43 -8.41
N ASP A 305 3.22 4.70 -8.04
CA ASP A 305 2.32 5.69 -8.62
C ASP A 305 2.60 7.11 -8.09
N VAL A 306 1.86 8.06 -8.67
CA VAL A 306 1.82 9.45 -8.26
C VAL A 306 0.38 9.78 -7.88
N LEU A 307 0.16 10.12 -6.61
CA LEU A 307 -1.17 10.39 -6.06
C LEU A 307 -1.33 11.87 -5.78
N GLU A 308 -2.46 12.43 -6.18
CA GLU A 308 -2.91 13.74 -5.72
C GLU A 308 -3.77 13.52 -4.47
N GLU A 309 -3.16 13.63 -3.29
CA GLU A 309 -3.89 13.53 -2.03
C GLU A 309 -4.53 14.90 -1.70
N GLY A 310 -5.75 14.88 -1.15
CA GLY A 310 -6.66 16.03 -1.18
C GLY A 310 -6.26 17.24 -0.32
N LEU A 311 -6.41 18.43 -0.93
CA LEU A 311 -6.65 19.77 -0.35
C LEU A 311 -6.09 20.04 1.06
N PHE A 312 -4.82 20.46 1.11
CA PHE A 312 -4.09 20.78 2.34
C PHE A 312 -4.05 22.27 2.61
N PRO A 313 -4.16 22.77 3.84
CA PRO A 313 -3.95 24.18 4.12
C PRO A 313 -2.59 24.65 3.55
N ASP A 314 -2.60 25.65 2.68
CA ASP A 314 -1.40 26.32 2.25
C ASP A 314 -0.77 26.93 3.49
N GLY A 315 0.53 26.72 3.71
CA GLY A 315 1.21 27.16 4.93
C GLY A 315 1.18 28.67 5.19
N SER A 316 0.45 29.45 4.37
CA SER A 316 0.27 30.90 4.43
C SER A 316 -0.63 31.37 5.58
N GLY A 317 -1.34 30.46 6.26
CA GLY A 317 -2.32 30.82 7.29
C GLY A 317 -3.58 31.51 6.73
N ALA A 318 -3.70 31.64 5.40
CA ALA A 318 -4.82 32.32 4.74
C ALA A 318 -6.00 31.38 4.39
N GLY A 319 -5.98 30.13 4.86
CA GLY A 319 -7.07 29.17 4.64
C GLY A 319 -7.17 28.68 3.19
N GLY A 320 -6.17 28.92 2.34
CA GLY A 320 -6.09 28.31 1.02
C GLY A 320 -5.84 26.82 1.17
N ARG A 321 -6.38 25.99 0.30
CA ARG A 321 -6.07 24.56 0.28
C ARG A 321 -5.20 24.24 -0.95
N SER A 322 -3.89 24.06 -0.78
CA SER A 322 -3.01 23.53 -1.82
C SER A 322 -3.15 22.01 -1.87
N LYS A 323 -3.39 21.45 -3.06
CA LYS A 323 -3.20 20.02 -3.28
C LYS A 323 -1.70 19.72 -3.22
N ARG A 324 -1.31 18.63 -2.56
CA ARG A 324 0.07 18.13 -2.54
C ARG A 324 0.08 16.71 -3.08
N VAL A 325 1.25 16.33 -3.56
CA VAL A 325 1.43 15.16 -4.39
C VAL A 325 2.38 14.21 -3.69
N THR A 326 2.01 12.93 -3.67
CA THR A 326 2.85 11.86 -3.11
C THR A 326 3.30 10.97 -4.27
N VAL A 327 4.61 10.80 -4.40
CA VAL A 327 5.22 9.83 -5.32
C VAL A 327 5.57 8.59 -4.49
N ARG A 328 4.88 7.48 -4.74
CA ARG A 328 5.16 6.22 -4.06
C ARG A 328 6.22 5.43 -4.81
N LEU A 329 7.24 5.04 -4.07
CA LEU A 329 8.45 4.40 -4.57
C LEU A 329 8.66 3.08 -3.82
N GLU A 330 9.19 2.07 -4.51
CA GLU A 330 9.64 0.82 -3.90
C GLU A 330 11.11 0.61 -4.23
N GLN A 331 11.95 0.55 -3.20
CA GLN A 331 13.39 0.31 -3.32
C GLN A 331 13.64 -1.03 -4.02
N LEU A 332 14.41 -0.99 -5.11
CA LEU A 332 14.97 -2.18 -5.71
C LEU A 332 16.13 -2.67 -4.84
N GLN A 333 16.33 -3.99 -4.79
CA GLN A 333 17.32 -4.60 -3.88
C GLN A 333 18.66 -3.83 -3.95
N PRO A 334 19.16 -3.33 -2.79
CA PRO A 334 20.37 -2.53 -2.73
C PRO A 334 21.66 -3.35 -2.85
#